data_AF-A0A9X2AGE4-F1
#
_entry.id   AF-A0A9X2AGE4-F1
#
_cell.length_a   1.000
_cell.length_b   1.000
_cell.length_c   1.000
_cell.angle_alpha   90.00
_cell.angle_beta   90.00
_cell.angle_gamma   90.00
#
_symmetry.space_group_name_H-M   'P 1'
#
loop_
_entity.id
_entity.type
_entity.pdbx_description
1 polymer ?
#
loop_
_entity_poly.entity_id
_entity_poly.type
_entity_poly.pdbx_seq_one_letter_code
_entity_poly.pdbx_strand_id
1 'polypeptide(L)' 'MQQSETTPTPKDLRMLLPHGAISDIARSLKLSHAAVSKALQKARPAHPAVAEAIRLIKETGSQAVQHDLNLLNH' A
#
# COMPACT_ATOMS: atom_id res chain seq x y z
N MET A 1 23.84 -15.12 -15.17
CA MET A 1 23.34 -15.22 -13.78
C MET A 1 22.11 -14.32 -13.68
N GLN A 2 20.91 -14.86 -13.90
CA GLN A 2 19.66 -14.09 -13.81
C GLN A 2 19.38 -13.86 -12.32
N GLN A 3 19.39 -12.59 -11.92
CA GLN A 3 19.20 -12.17 -10.54
C GLN A 3 17.78 -12.51 -10.10
N SER A 4 17.73 -13.24 -9.00
CA SER A 4 16.56 -13.74 -8.28
C SER A 4 15.44 -12.69 -8.19
N GLU A 5 14.33 -12.93 -8.88
CA GLU A 5 13.03 -12.33 -8.61
C GLU A 5 12.46 -12.91 -7.31
N THR A 6 13.16 -12.71 -6.20
CA THR A 6 12.52 -12.71 -4.89
C THR A 6 11.80 -11.38 -4.81
N THR A 7 10.54 -11.34 -5.23
CA THR A 7 9.62 -10.30 -4.76
C THR A 7 9.73 -10.32 -3.24
N PRO A 8 10.30 -9.29 -2.59
CA PRO A 8 10.33 -9.28 -1.15
C PRO A 8 8.87 -9.14 -0.77
N THR A 9 8.21 -10.23 -0.34
CA THR A 9 6.88 -10.12 0.25
C THR A 9 7.04 -9.05 1.32
N PRO A 10 6.44 -7.85 1.17
CA PRO A 10 6.83 -6.76 2.02
C PRO A 10 6.35 -7.14 3.41
N LYS A 11 7.31 -7.53 4.27
CA LYS A 11 7.03 -7.74 5.71
C LYS A 11 6.38 -6.50 6.30
N ASP A 12 6.52 -5.36 5.63
CA ASP A 12 5.86 -4.11 5.95
C ASP A 12 5.00 -3.63 4.77
N LEU A 13 3.68 -3.63 4.96
CA LEU A 13 2.71 -3.06 4.03
C LEU A 13 3.01 -1.60 3.69
N ARG A 14 3.76 -0.90 4.55
CA ARG A 14 4.21 0.48 4.36
C ARG A 14 5.03 0.68 3.08
N MET A 15 5.75 -0.34 2.62
CA MET A 15 6.54 -0.25 1.40
C MET A 15 5.70 -0.34 0.12
N LEU A 16 4.50 -0.91 0.21
CA LEU A 16 3.57 -1.03 -0.91
C LEU A 16 2.65 0.17 -1.03
N LEU A 17 2.59 0.99 0.01
CA LEU A 17 1.73 2.16 0.05
C LEU A 17 2.36 3.33 -0.71
N PRO A 18 1.54 4.12 -1.43
CA PRO A 18 2.02 5.34 -2.05
C PRO A 18 2.53 6.33 -0.98
N HIS A 19 3.50 7.16 -1.36
CA HIS A 19 4.02 8.20 -0.49
C HIS A 19 2.89 9.08 0.04
N GLY A 20 2.80 9.22 1.37
CA GLY A 20 1.75 10.00 2.03
C GLY A 20 0.53 9.19 2.50
N ALA A 21 0.34 7.96 2.02
CA ALA A 21 -0.85 7.16 2.37
C ALA A 21 -0.98 6.90 3.88
N ILE A 22 0.13 6.74 4.62
CA ILE A 22 0.09 6.58 6.08
C ILE A 22 -0.54 7.81 6.74
N SER A 23 -0.22 9.01 6.26
CA SER A 23 -0.77 10.27 6.75
C SER A 23 -2.24 10.42 6.40
N ASP A 24 -2.63 10.01 5.19
CA ASP A 24 -4.03 10.06 4.75
C ASP A 24 -4.90 9.05 5.51
N ILE A 25 -4.41 7.83 5.73
CA ILE A 25 -5.08 6.82 6.55
C ILE A 25 -5.20 7.31 7.99
N ALA A 26 -4.13 7.87 8.56
CA ALA A 26 -4.14 8.43 9.91
C ALA A 26 -5.18 9.55 10.05
N ARG A 27 -5.25 10.45 9.07
CA ARG A 27 -6.23 11.54 9.03
C ARG A 27 -7.66 11.01 8.88
N SER A 28 -7.89 10.10 7.94
CA SER A 28 -9.20 9.50 7.64
C SER A 28 -9.77 8.76 8.85
N LEU A 29 -8.93 7.93 9.49
CA LEU A 29 -9.34 7.11 10.64
C LEU A 29 -9.21 7.84 11.98
N LYS A 30 -8.78 9.11 11.99
CA LYS A 30 -8.45 9.89 13.21
C LYS A 30 -7.52 9.11 14.16
N LEU A 31 -6.53 8.42 13.60
CA LEU A 31 -5.54 7.64 14.32
C LEU A 31 -4.18 8.35 14.34
N SER A 32 -3.34 8.02 15.32
CA SER A 32 -1.95 8.49 15.32
C SER A 32 -1.13 7.76 14.25
N HIS A 33 -0.13 8.45 13.68
CA HIS A 33 0.84 7.83 12.77
C HIS A 33 1.49 6.58 13.38
N ALA A 34 1.79 6.62 14.68
CA ALA A 34 2.37 5.47 15.38
C ALA A 34 1.41 4.27 15.42
N ALA A 35 0.11 4.48 15.63
CA ALA A 35 -0.89 3.43 15.61
C ALA A 35 -1.02 2.81 14.20
N VAL A 36 -1.08 3.65 13.15
CA VAL A 36 -1.12 3.19 11.76
C VAL A 36 0.15 2.41 11.41
N SER A 37 1.33 2.96 11.72
CA SER A 37 2.61 2.31 11.45
C SER A 37 2.74 0.96 12.17
N LYS A 38 2.31 0.88 13.43
CA LYS A 38 2.32 -0.36 14.22
C LYS A 38 1.31 -1.37 13.68
N ALA A 39 0.14 -0.93 13.21
CA ALA A 39 -0.85 -1.79 12.59
C ALA A 39 -0.35 -2.40 11.28
N LEU A 40 0.30 -1.58 10.43
CA LEU A 40 0.90 -2.02 9.17
C LEU A 40 2.08 -2.96 9.39
N GLN A 41 2.95 -2.66 10.36
CA GLN A 41 4.05 -3.55 10.74
C GLN A 41 3.56 -4.91 11.24
N LYS A 42 2.44 -4.94 11.97
CA LYS A 42 1.82 -6.19 12.44
C LYS A 42 0.95 -6.87 11.39
N ALA A 43 0.70 -6.23 10.25
CA ALA A 43 -0.12 -6.69 9.14
C ALA A 43 -1.45 -7.36 9.58
N ARG A 44 -2.12 -6.82 10.60
CA ARG A 44 -3.37 -7.42 11.12
C ARG A 44 -4.55 -6.98 10.25
N PRO A 45 -5.16 -7.87 9.45
CA PRO A 45 -6.25 -7.49 8.52
C PRO A 45 -7.52 -7.01 9.23
N ALA A 46 -7.70 -7.36 10.51
CA ALA A 46 -8.81 -6.87 11.32
C ALA A 46 -8.65 -5.40 11.77
N HIS A 47 -7.48 -4.78 11.56
CA HIS A 47 -7.25 -3.39 11.94
C HIS A 47 -7.66 -2.45 10.79
N PRO A 48 -8.47 -1.40 11.03
CA PRO A 48 -9.00 -0.53 9.98
C PRO A 48 -7.90 0.13 9.14
N ALA A 49 -6.78 0.52 9.76
CA ALA A 49 -5.63 1.07 9.02
C ALA A 49 -5.01 0.11 8.00
N VAL A 50 -5.03 -1.21 8.27
CA VAL A 50 -4.52 -2.23 7.36
C VAL A 50 -5.51 -2.47 6.22
N ALA A 51 -6.81 -2.50 6.52
CA ALA A 51 -7.86 -2.62 5.52
C ALA A 51 -7.83 -1.44 4.52
N GLU A 52 -7.71 -0.20 5.02
CA GLU A 52 -7.58 0.99 4.17
C GLU A 52 -6.30 0.99 3.36
N ALA A 53 -5.17 0.59 3.96
CA ALA A 53 -3.92 0.44 3.24
C ALA A 53 -4.05 -0.54 2.06
N ILE A 54 -4.65 -1.71 2.29
CA ILE A 54 -4.88 -2.69 1.23
C ILE A 54 -5.80 -2.15 0.14
N ARG A 55 -6.85 -1.41 0.52
CA ARG A 55 -7.76 -0.76 -0.44
C ARG A 55 -7.01 0.25 -1.32
N LEU A 56 -6.19 1.12 -0.71
CA LEU A 56 -5.38 2.11 -1.43
C LEU A 56 -4.35 1.46 -2.36
N ILE A 57 -3.70 0.38 -1.93
CA ILE A 57 -2.77 -0.37 -2.79
C ILE A 57 -3.49 -0.90 -4.04
N LYS A 58 -4.70 -1.47 -3.88
CA LYS A 58 -5.50 -1.97 -5.00
C LYS A 58 -5.94 -0.85 -5.94
N GLU A 59 -6.38 0.27 -5.41
CA GLU A 59 -6.80 1.44 -6.21
C GLU A 59 -5.62 2.03 -6.99
N THR A 60 -4.48 2.23 -6.31
CA THR A 60 -3.27 2.78 -6.93
C THR A 60 -2.72 1.85 -8.00
N GLY A 61 -2.67 0.53 -7.72
CA GLY A 61 -2.26 -0.47 -8.71
C GLY A 61 -3.20 -0.51 -9.92
N SER A 62 -4.51 -0.36 -9.71
CA SER A 62 -5.48 -0.26 -10.81
C SER A 62 -5.26 0.98 -11.68
N GLN A 63 -4.92 2.12 -11.07
CA GLN A 63 -4.63 3.36 -11.82
C GLN A 63 -3.34 3.25 -12.63
N ALA A 64 -2.30 2.64 -12.06
CA ALA A 64 -1.05 2.38 -12.79
C ALA A 64 -1.29 1.49 -14.02
N VAL A 65 -2.03 0.39 -13.86
CA VAL A 65 -2.39 -0.50 -14.97
C VAL A 65 -3.24 0.22 -16.04
N GLN A 66 -4.17 1.09 -15.64
CA GLN A 66 -4.95 1.89 -16.59
C GLN A 66 -4.08 2.88 -17.36
N HIS A 67 -3.12 3.53 -16.69
CA HIS A 67 -2.17 4.42 -17.33
C HIS A 67 -1.30 3.68 -18.35
N ASP A 68 -0.74 2.52 -17.98
CA ASP A 68 0.07 1.70 -18.87
C ASP A 68 -0.74 1.19 -20.07
N LEU A 69 -1.99 0.78 -19.86
CA LEU A 69 -2.89 0.37 -20.94
C LEU A 69 -3.21 1.53 -21.89
N ASN A 70 -3.31 2.76 -21.38
CA ASN A 70 -3.54 3.94 -22.21
C ASN A 70 -2.30 4.27 -23.07
N LEU A 71 -1.10 4.13 -22.51
CA LEU A 71 0.16 4.31 -23.23
C LEU A 71 0.40 3.24 -24.30
N LEU A 72 -0.05 2.00 -24.08
CA LEU A 72 0.08 0.91 -25.04
C LEU A 72 -0.91 1.00 -26.23
N ASN A 73 -1.99 1.76 -26.09
CA ASN A 73 -3.02 1.94 -27.11
C ASN A 73 -2.83 3.23 -27.94
N HIS A 74 -1.68 3.92 -27.79
CA HIS A 74 -1.28 5.12 -28.53
C HIS A 74 -0.05 4.85 -29.39
#